data_AF-A0ABD3KB12-F1
#
_entry.id   AF-A0ABD3KB12-F1
#
_cell.length_a   1.000
_cell.length_b   1.000
_cell.length_c   1.000
_cell.angle_alpha   90.00
_cell.angle_beta   90.00
_cell.angle_gamma   90.00
#
_symmetry.space_group_name_H-M   'P 1'
#
loop_
_entity.id
_entity.type
_entity.pdbx_description
1 polymer ?
#
loop_
_entity_poly.entity_id
_entity_poly.type
_entity_poly.pdbx_seq_one_letter_code
_entity_poly.pdbx_strand_id
1 'polypeptide(L)'
;MPSPQHEARSDLLEPTPHRHSYSLSPSLLLVPLLLLLVHILPSSSRFLRPKFSIALFSRKKRSFPSRHSDRTSGQMAEEGVVTVYNSNVVADTKKNPFSLKVGMAQMLRGGAIFKVTSVEQAKIAEKAGACSVVVSEPSWDVRRMPDPSLIKDVKRAVSIPIVAQARIGHFVEAQILEAIGVDYIDESEALDIADEDNYINKHNFRSPFVCGGRNLGEALRRVSEGAAMIRTTVFSHGYDDLAETVKNVRSVMGETRVLNNMDDDEVFAFAKEIEAPNDLVAQTKQMGRLPVVHFAAGRFVTPADAALMMQLGCDGVFVGSEVFDCSDPYKRVQGIVRGVRHYTDPHVLAETCSGLKDIMAGSITVRR
;
A
#
# COMPACT_ATOMS: atom_id res chain seq x y z
N MET A 1 33.37 -70.54 15.19
CA MET A 1 32.99 -71.32 16.39
C MET A 1 33.55 -70.58 17.61
N PRO A 2 32.74 -70.05 18.55
CA PRO A 2 31.29 -69.83 18.49
C PRO A 2 30.85 -68.39 18.92
N SER A 3 29.63 -68.04 18.51
CA SER A 3 28.66 -67.10 19.11
C SER A 3 28.12 -67.67 20.46
N PRO A 4 27.27 -67.01 21.30
CA PRO A 4 26.01 -66.30 20.96
C PRO A 4 25.80 -64.95 21.68
N GLN A 5 25.17 -63.94 21.07
CA GLN A 5 23.71 -63.68 20.93
C GLN A 5 22.94 -63.58 22.26
N HIS A 6 22.55 -62.35 22.60
CA HIS A 6 21.40 -62.05 23.47
C HIS A 6 20.58 -60.97 22.76
N GLU A 7 19.45 -61.38 22.18
CA GLU A 7 18.44 -60.51 21.59
C GLU A 7 17.10 -61.00 22.18
N ALA A 8 16.47 -60.16 23.00
CA ALA A 8 15.19 -60.46 23.63
C ALA A 8 14.16 -59.40 23.23
N ARG A 9 13.10 -59.91 22.61
CA ARG A 9 11.89 -59.25 22.11
C ARG A 9 11.10 -58.55 23.21
N SER A 10 10.47 -57.43 22.86
CA SER A 10 9.02 -57.22 23.02
C SER A 10 8.64 -55.83 22.50
N ASP A 11 8.08 -55.73 21.29
CA ASP A 11 7.27 -54.58 20.91
C ASP A 11 5.86 -55.03 20.55
N LEU A 12 4.93 -54.30 21.15
CA LEU A 12 3.52 -54.52 21.30
C LEU A 12 2.77 -53.57 20.36
N LEU A 13 1.70 -54.09 19.76
CA LEU A 13 0.55 -53.39 19.18
C LEU A 13 0.77 -52.42 17.99
N GLU A 14 0.43 -52.89 16.79
CA GLU A 14 -0.12 -52.04 15.73
C GLU A 14 -1.61 -51.74 16.00
N PRO A 15 -2.08 -50.48 15.87
CA PRO A 15 -3.48 -50.18 15.64
C PRO A 15 -3.74 -49.87 14.16
N THR A 16 -4.63 -50.65 13.58
CA THR A 16 -5.25 -50.45 12.26
C THR A 16 -6.17 -49.23 12.25
N PRO A 17 -6.12 -48.35 11.23
CA PRO A 17 -7.18 -47.38 11.01
C PRO A 17 -8.30 -47.99 10.15
N HIS A 18 -9.48 -48.16 10.77
CA HIS A 18 -10.73 -48.52 10.09
C HIS A 18 -11.09 -47.44 9.05
N ARG A 19 -11.08 -47.84 7.76
CA ARG A 19 -11.67 -47.07 6.66
C ARG A 19 -13.19 -47.21 6.69
N HIS A 20 -13.90 -46.14 7.06
CA HIS A 20 -15.32 -46.00 6.75
C HIS A 20 -15.47 -45.37 5.36
N SER A 21 -15.76 -46.23 4.40
CA SER A 21 -16.22 -45.87 3.05
C SER A 21 -17.72 -45.52 3.10
N TYR A 22 -18.05 -44.23 2.94
CA TYR A 22 -19.40 -43.82 2.59
C TYR A 22 -19.55 -43.81 1.07
N SER A 23 -20.28 -44.82 0.57
CA SER A 23 -20.72 -44.93 -0.82
C SER A 23 -21.97 -44.08 -1.04
N LEU A 24 -21.85 -43.01 -1.83
CA LEU A 24 -22.99 -42.30 -2.41
C LEU A 24 -23.26 -42.88 -3.81
N SER A 25 -24.41 -43.54 -3.95
CA SER A 25 -24.94 -44.05 -5.21
C SER A 25 -25.49 -42.91 -6.09
N PRO A 26 -25.27 -42.92 -7.42
CA PRO A 26 -25.93 -42.04 -8.36
C PRO A 26 -27.10 -42.74 -9.06
N SER A 27 -28.29 -42.15 -9.03
CA SER A 27 -29.45 -42.54 -9.84
C SER A 27 -29.88 -41.29 -10.63
N LEU A 28 -29.54 -41.22 -11.92
CA LEU A 28 -30.43 -41.47 -13.06
C LEU A 28 -31.77 -40.71 -13.00
N LEU A 29 -31.95 -39.70 -13.87
CA LEU A 29 -32.94 -39.77 -14.95
C LEU A 29 -32.78 -38.63 -15.98
N LEU A 30 -32.94 -39.06 -17.23
CA LEU A 30 -32.76 -38.38 -18.51
C LEU A 30 -34.01 -37.53 -18.87
N VAL A 31 -33.79 -36.28 -19.30
CA VAL A 31 -34.22 -35.57 -20.56
C VAL A 31 -35.46 -36.16 -21.30
N PRO A 32 -36.45 -35.37 -21.80
CA PRO A 32 -36.28 -34.34 -22.86
C PRO A 32 -37.23 -33.12 -22.71
N LEU A 33 -37.35 -32.05 -23.52
CA LEU A 33 -37.15 -31.74 -24.95
C LEU A 33 -37.43 -30.22 -25.12
N LEU A 34 -36.66 -29.45 -25.90
CA LEU A 34 -37.09 -28.39 -26.85
C LEU A 34 -35.83 -27.64 -27.35
N LEU A 35 -35.20 -28.12 -28.43
CA LEU A 35 -35.38 -27.68 -29.83
C LEU A 35 -34.83 -26.28 -30.14
N LEU A 36 -33.64 -26.33 -30.75
CA LEU A 36 -32.91 -25.28 -31.46
C LEU A 36 -33.31 -25.36 -32.96
N LEU A 37 -33.65 -24.24 -33.60
CA LEU A 37 -33.69 -24.07 -35.06
C LEU A 37 -33.19 -22.64 -35.36
N VAL A 38 -31.89 -22.49 -35.66
CA VAL A 38 -31.27 -22.41 -37.01
C VAL A 38 -31.30 -21.00 -37.62
N HIS A 39 -30.09 -20.42 -37.74
CA HIS A 39 -29.73 -19.35 -38.66
C HIS A 39 -29.90 -19.77 -40.13
N ILE A 40 -30.23 -18.83 -41.03
CA ILE A 40 -29.56 -18.60 -42.33
C ILE A 40 -30.02 -17.23 -42.90
N LEU A 41 -29.01 -16.46 -43.34
CA LEU A 41 -28.91 -15.14 -44.03
C LEU A 41 -29.60 -15.07 -45.43
N PRO A 42 -29.43 -14.05 -46.34
CA PRO A 42 -28.72 -12.74 -46.34
C PRO A 42 -29.45 -11.53 -47.04
N SER A 43 -28.77 -10.37 -47.14
CA SER A 43 -28.75 -9.41 -48.28
C SER A 43 -29.97 -8.48 -48.48
N SER A 44 -29.94 -7.19 -48.88
CA SER A 44 -28.93 -6.35 -49.54
C SER A 44 -29.29 -4.84 -49.40
N SER A 45 -28.28 -4.01 -49.21
CA SER A 45 -27.95 -2.79 -50.01
C SER A 45 -28.83 -1.51 -50.05
N ARG A 46 -28.10 -0.38 -49.93
CA ARG A 46 -28.15 0.90 -50.67
C ARG A 46 -28.69 2.17 -49.97
N PHE A 47 -27.72 3.08 -49.76
CA PHE A 47 -27.68 4.48 -50.24
C PHE A 47 -28.90 5.40 -49.95
N LEU A 48 -28.66 6.49 -49.20
CA LEU A 48 -28.70 7.87 -49.69
C LEU A 48 -28.42 8.88 -48.56
N ARG A 49 -27.35 9.67 -48.73
CA ARG A 49 -27.17 10.97 -48.06
C ARG A 49 -27.96 12.04 -48.85
N PRO A 50 -28.28 13.18 -48.22
CA PRO A 50 -28.20 14.45 -48.92
C PRO A 50 -27.25 15.43 -48.26
N LYS A 51 -26.48 16.10 -49.11
CA LYS A 51 -25.74 17.34 -48.90
C LYS A 51 -26.73 18.52 -48.95
N PHE A 52 -26.49 19.58 -48.18
CA PHE A 52 -26.84 20.93 -48.63
C PHE A 52 -25.72 21.92 -48.28
N SER A 53 -25.48 22.82 -49.23
CA SER A 53 -24.36 23.74 -49.35
C SER A 53 -24.83 25.18 -49.10
N ILE A 54 -24.00 25.94 -48.38
CA ILE A 54 -23.62 27.37 -48.52
C ILE A 54 -24.64 28.35 -49.12
N ALA A 55 -24.91 29.44 -48.38
CA ALA A 55 -25.20 30.76 -48.94
C ALA A 55 -24.45 31.86 -48.17
N LEU A 56 -23.58 32.58 -48.88
CA LEU A 56 -22.99 33.87 -48.52
C LEU A 56 -24.07 34.97 -48.58
N PHE A 57 -24.05 35.94 -47.67
CA PHE A 57 -24.33 37.33 -48.03
C PHE A 57 -23.61 38.33 -47.11
N SER A 58 -23.25 39.45 -47.72
CA SER A 58 -22.19 40.40 -47.34
C SER A 58 -22.72 41.69 -46.70
N ARG A 59 -22.00 42.17 -45.68
CA ARG A 59 -21.72 43.56 -45.22
C ARG A 59 -22.81 44.66 -45.33
N LYS A 60 -23.02 45.38 -44.20
CA LYS A 60 -22.76 46.83 -44.15
C LYS A 60 -22.43 47.38 -42.74
N LYS A 61 -21.39 48.23 -42.73
CA LYS A 61 -20.65 48.96 -41.67
C LYS A 61 -21.47 49.88 -40.75
N ARG A 62 -20.97 50.10 -39.52
CA ARG A 62 -20.79 51.39 -38.76
C ARG A 62 -19.94 51.10 -37.50
N SER A 63 -18.62 51.32 -37.51
CA SER A 63 -17.81 52.48 -37.04
C SER A 63 -17.72 52.68 -35.51
N PHE A 64 -16.48 52.53 -35.01
CA PHE A 64 -15.87 52.62 -33.66
C PHE A 64 -15.81 54.05 -33.06
N PRO A 65 -15.46 54.22 -31.75
CA PRO A 65 -14.06 54.29 -31.24
C PRO A 65 -13.84 53.38 -30.00
N SER A 66 -12.90 52.43 -30.00
CA SER A 66 -11.45 52.50 -29.77
C SER A 66 -11.04 52.55 -28.29
N ARG A 67 -10.54 51.44 -27.76
CA ARG A 67 -9.26 51.38 -27.04
C ARG A 67 -8.65 49.97 -27.19
N HIS A 68 -7.45 49.98 -27.74
CA HIS A 68 -6.57 48.84 -27.98
C HIS A 68 -5.98 48.30 -26.66
N SER A 69 -5.91 46.98 -26.55
CA SER A 69 -4.63 46.26 -26.69
C SER A 69 -4.89 44.80 -27.07
N ASP A 70 -4.56 44.48 -28.32
CA ASP A 70 -4.10 43.18 -28.85
C ASP A 70 -3.17 42.45 -27.84
N ARG A 71 -2.90 41.15 -27.80
CA ARG A 71 -3.07 39.88 -28.55
C ARG A 71 -2.36 38.87 -27.59
N THR A 72 -2.58 37.57 -27.48
CA THR A 72 -2.86 36.52 -28.45
C THR A 72 -3.12 35.25 -27.62
N SER A 73 -3.95 34.39 -28.18
CA SER A 73 -4.24 33.01 -27.80
C SER A 73 -3.02 32.13 -27.51
N GLY A 74 -3.15 31.31 -26.48
CA GLY A 74 -2.37 30.09 -26.27
C GLY A 74 -3.02 29.24 -25.17
N GLN A 75 -4.01 28.43 -25.54
CA GLN A 75 -4.40 27.29 -24.73
C GLN A 75 -3.22 26.32 -24.68
N MET A 76 -2.65 26.10 -23.50
CA MET A 76 -1.86 24.93 -23.16
C MET A 76 -2.25 24.54 -21.74
N ALA A 77 -2.64 23.29 -21.57
CA ALA A 77 -2.94 22.66 -20.31
C ALA A 77 -1.68 22.61 -19.42
N GLU A 78 -1.80 23.01 -18.17
CA GLU A 78 -0.93 22.56 -17.08
C GLU A 78 -1.81 21.89 -16.03
N GLU A 79 -2.05 20.59 -16.25
CA GLU A 79 -2.28 19.64 -15.17
C GLU A 79 -0.97 19.50 -14.39
N GLY A 80 -1.00 19.69 -13.07
CA GLY A 80 0.17 19.35 -12.25
C GLY A 80 0.45 20.20 -11.03
N VAL A 81 -0.56 20.64 -10.26
CA VAL A 81 -0.37 20.93 -8.83
C VAL A 81 -1.64 20.48 -8.12
N VAL A 82 -1.60 19.29 -7.52
CA VAL A 82 -2.67 18.82 -6.65
C VAL A 82 -2.69 19.74 -5.44
N THR A 83 -3.82 20.43 -5.35
CA THR A 83 -4.25 21.40 -4.36
C THR A 83 -3.83 21.00 -2.95
N VAL A 84 -3.05 21.87 -2.29
CA VAL A 84 -2.86 21.86 -0.84
C VAL A 84 -4.25 21.94 -0.21
N TYR A 85 -4.69 20.83 0.36
CA TYR A 85 -6.08 20.66 0.78
C TYR A 85 -6.43 21.58 1.95
N ASN A 86 -7.35 22.50 1.67
CA ASN A 86 -8.18 23.28 2.57
C ASN A 86 -7.51 24.38 3.41
N SER A 87 -7.84 25.63 3.07
CA SER A 87 -7.43 26.89 3.68
C SER A 87 -7.88 27.12 5.13
N ASN A 88 -8.30 26.08 5.86
CA ASN A 88 -8.79 26.18 7.24
C ASN A 88 -8.08 25.25 8.25
N VAL A 89 -6.94 24.65 7.89
CA VAL A 89 -6.02 24.04 8.87
C VAL A 89 -4.65 24.71 8.79
N VAL A 90 -4.63 26.04 8.93
CA VAL A 90 -3.51 26.66 9.63
C VAL A 90 -3.86 26.60 11.11
N ALA A 91 -3.84 25.39 11.66
CA ALA A 91 -3.77 25.24 13.10
C ALA A 91 -2.45 25.90 13.52
N ASP A 92 -2.59 26.99 14.28
CA ASP A 92 -1.54 27.64 15.06
C ASP A 92 -0.45 26.62 15.41
N THR A 93 0.69 26.66 14.73
CA THR A 93 1.73 25.62 14.76
C THR A 93 2.36 25.46 16.15
N LYS A 94 1.97 26.32 17.10
CA LYS A 94 2.30 26.23 18.53
C LYS A 94 1.29 25.43 19.38
N LYS A 95 0.10 25.08 18.88
CA LYS A 95 -1.00 24.55 19.71
C LYS A 95 -1.28 23.04 19.60
N ASN A 96 -0.79 22.33 18.58
CA ASN A 96 -0.98 20.88 18.51
C ASN A 96 0.27 20.16 17.96
N PRO A 97 1.10 19.53 18.82
CA PRO A 97 2.30 18.80 18.37
C PRO A 97 1.97 17.62 17.45
N PHE A 98 0.75 17.07 17.52
CA PHE A 98 0.33 15.98 16.64
C PHE A 98 0.11 16.43 15.19
N SER A 99 -0.46 17.62 14.95
CA SER A 99 -0.69 18.11 13.59
C SER A 99 0.62 18.38 12.84
N LEU A 100 1.69 18.74 13.56
CA LEU A 100 3.03 18.85 12.99
C LEU A 100 3.55 17.50 12.50
N LYS A 101 3.42 16.44 13.31
CA LYS A 101 3.82 15.07 12.94
C LYS A 101 3.04 14.59 11.71
N VAL A 102 1.72 14.84 11.66
CA VAL A 102 0.89 14.50 10.51
C VAL A 102 1.31 15.29 9.26
N GLY A 103 1.62 16.59 9.40
CA GLY A 103 2.12 17.43 8.31
C GLY A 103 3.47 16.95 7.75
N MET A 104 4.39 16.49 8.63
CA MET A 104 5.64 15.86 8.20
C MET A 104 5.37 14.61 7.34
N ALA A 105 4.51 13.71 7.83
CA ALA A 105 4.16 12.48 7.11
C ALA A 105 3.48 12.75 5.75
N GLN A 106 2.71 13.83 5.63
CA GLN A 106 2.09 14.26 4.37
C GLN A 106 3.11 14.58 3.27
N MET A 107 4.34 14.98 3.62
CA MET A 107 5.40 15.27 2.65
C MET A 107 5.85 14.03 1.86
N LEU A 108 5.54 12.82 2.36
CA LEU A 108 5.92 11.56 1.71
C LEU A 108 4.89 11.09 0.66
N ARG A 109 3.72 11.73 0.57
CA ARG A 109 2.63 11.36 -0.36
C ARG A 109 3.12 11.34 -1.81
N GLY A 110 2.66 10.35 -2.58
CA GLY A 110 3.05 10.11 -3.96
C GLY A 110 4.43 9.46 -4.10
N GLY A 111 5.03 9.02 -2.99
CA GLY A 111 6.35 8.44 -2.95
C GLY A 111 6.38 6.94 -2.67
N ALA A 112 7.57 6.36 -2.88
CA ALA A 112 7.90 4.98 -2.51
C ALA A 112 8.99 4.98 -1.45
N ILE A 113 8.77 4.21 -0.39
CA ILE A 113 9.68 4.04 0.75
C ILE A 113 10.28 2.63 0.66
N PHE A 114 11.61 2.51 0.66
CA PHE A 114 12.28 1.24 0.43
C PHE A 114 12.96 0.72 1.69
N LYS A 115 12.74 -0.55 2.02
CA LYS A 115 13.45 -1.23 3.09
C LYS A 115 14.87 -1.57 2.64
N VAL A 116 15.88 -1.15 3.41
CA VAL A 116 17.30 -1.31 3.10
C VAL A 116 18.05 -1.96 4.25
N THR A 117 19.01 -2.81 3.91
CA THR A 117 19.88 -3.53 4.86
C THR A 117 21.34 -3.08 4.80
N SER A 118 21.69 -2.20 3.84
CA SER A 118 23.04 -1.66 3.70
C SER A 118 23.03 -0.21 3.22
N VAL A 119 24.17 0.47 3.39
CA VAL A 119 24.40 1.85 2.91
C VAL A 119 24.31 1.93 1.38
N GLU A 120 24.79 0.92 0.67
CA GLU A 120 24.75 0.83 -0.79
C GLU A 120 23.31 0.77 -1.30
N GLN A 121 22.45 -0.04 -0.65
CA GLN A 121 21.03 -0.11 -1.00
C GLN A 121 20.33 1.23 -0.75
N ALA A 122 20.65 1.92 0.35
CA ALA A 122 20.11 3.26 0.63
C ALA A 122 20.49 4.27 -0.46
N LYS A 123 21.76 4.28 -0.91
CA LYS A 123 22.21 5.13 -2.01
C LYS A 123 21.51 4.80 -3.34
N ILE A 124 21.27 3.52 -3.61
CA ILE A 124 20.51 3.10 -4.81
C ILE A 124 19.07 3.63 -4.72
N ALA A 125 18.41 3.47 -3.57
CA ALA A 125 17.06 3.94 -3.33
C ALA A 125 16.92 5.46 -3.54
N GLU A 126 17.80 6.24 -2.91
CA GLU A 126 17.83 7.69 -3.06
C GLU A 126 18.04 8.10 -4.52
N LYS A 127 19.06 7.54 -5.18
CA LYS A 127 19.38 7.88 -6.58
C LYS A 127 18.23 7.53 -7.54
N ALA A 128 17.49 6.46 -7.24
CA ALA A 128 16.33 6.02 -8.01
C ALA A 128 15.07 6.88 -7.76
N GLY A 129 15.08 7.76 -6.75
CA GLY A 129 14.00 8.70 -6.45
C GLY A 129 13.04 8.25 -5.34
N ALA A 130 13.48 7.36 -4.45
CA ALA A 130 12.76 7.05 -3.21
C ALA A 130 12.49 8.32 -2.40
N CYS A 131 11.33 8.41 -1.75
CA CYS A 131 11.01 9.54 -0.88
C CYS A 131 11.58 9.37 0.54
N SER A 132 11.86 8.13 0.96
CA SER A 132 12.43 7.76 2.25
C SER A 132 12.94 6.31 2.19
N VAL A 133 13.73 5.89 3.19
CA VAL A 133 14.17 4.50 3.35
C VAL A 133 13.87 3.98 4.76
N VAL A 134 13.54 2.70 4.88
CA VAL A 134 13.40 1.99 6.16
C VAL A 134 14.68 1.19 6.41
N VAL A 135 15.42 1.50 7.48
CA VAL A 135 16.58 0.71 7.87
C VAL A 135 16.10 -0.54 8.62
N SER A 136 16.59 -1.70 8.21
CA SER A 136 16.30 -2.97 8.85
C SER A 136 17.50 -3.91 8.74
N GLU A 137 17.63 -4.82 9.68
CA GLU A 137 18.70 -5.80 9.71
C GLU A 137 18.11 -7.21 9.67
N PRO A 138 18.56 -8.08 8.74
CA PRO A 138 18.08 -9.45 8.69
C PRO A 138 18.57 -10.20 9.94
N SER A 139 17.65 -10.78 10.70
CA SER A 139 17.95 -11.68 11.82
C SER A 139 17.37 -13.05 11.53
N TRP A 140 18.16 -14.09 11.81
CA TRP A 140 17.77 -15.50 11.65
C TRP A 140 17.02 -16.05 12.86
N ASP A 141 17.05 -15.32 13.96
CA ASP A 141 16.41 -15.68 15.23
C ASP A 141 15.35 -14.61 15.54
N VAL A 142 15.44 -13.93 16.68
CA VAL A 142 14.51 -12.88 17.04
C VAL A 142 14.84 -11.60 16.27
N ARG A 143 13.82 -11.04 15.61
CA ARG A 143 13.89 -9.77 14.88
C ARG A 143 13.61 -8.61 15.82
N ARG A 144 14.57 -7.69 15.90
CA ARG A 144 14.59 -6.56 16.84
C ARG A 144 14.83 -5.25 16.08
N MET A 145 14.89 -4.14 16.82
CA MET A 145 15.39 -2.87 16.29
C MET A 145 16.78 -3.07 15.64
N PRO A 146 17.05 -2.47 14.46
CA PRO A 146 18.35 -2.57 13.80
C PRO A 146 19.45 -1.90 14.63
N ASP A 147 20.69 -2.35 14.44
CA ASP A 147 21.84 -1.77 15.16
C ASP A 147 21.92 -0.24 14.94
N PRO A 148 22.00 0.58 16.02
CA PRO A 148 22.15 2.02 15.94
C PRO A 148 23.28 2.52 15.02
N SER A 149 24.38 1.78 14.90
CA SER A 149 25.50 2.10 14.02
C SER A 149 25.09 2.06 12.56
N LEU A 150 24.37 1.01 12.12
CA LEU A 150 23.84 0.89 10.76
C LEU A 150 22.91 2.06 10.42
N ILE A 151 22.00 2.41 11.34
CA ILE A 151 21.08 3.55 11.16
C ILE A 151 21.88 4.85 10.97
N LYS A 152 22.88 5.09 11.82
CA LYS A 152 23.74 6.28 11.73
C LYS A 152 24.52 6.31 10.43
N ASP A 153 24.99 5.16 9.95
CA ASP A 153 25.79 5.06 8.72
C ASP A 153 24.93 5.36 7.49
N VAL A 154 23.73 4.79 7.42
CA VAL A 154 22.75 5.10 6.37
C VAL A 154 22.38 6.58 6.40
N LYS A 155 22.07 7.13 7.59
CA LYS A 155 21.71 8.54 7.76
C LYS A 155 22.82 9.50 7.32
N ARG A 156 24.10 9.15 7.47
CA ARG A 156 25.21 9.97 6.96
C ARG A 156 25.40 9.85 5.45
N ALA A 157 24.87 8.81 4.83
CA ALA A 157 25.12 8.47 3.45
C ALA A 157 24.05 9.00 2.47
N VAL A 158 22.83 9.27 2.93
CA VAL A 158 21.71 9.77 2.11
C VAL A 158 21.11 11.04 2.70
N SER A 159 20.41 11.81 1.88
CA SER A 159 19.73 13.07 2.23
C SER A 159 18.22 12.94 2.41
N ILE A 160 17.64 11.82 1.99
CA ILE A 160 16.22 11.51 2.19
C ILE A 160 15.93 11.05 3.63
N PRO A 161 14.71 11.27 4.16
CA PRO A 161 14.33 10.86 5.51
C PRO A 161 14.53 9.37 5.79
N ILE A 162 14.90 9.05 7.04
CA ILE A 162 15.15 7.69 7.52
C ILE A 162 14.01 7.25 8.46
N VAL A 163 13.41 6.11 8.12
CA VAL A 163 12.53 5.35 9.02
C VAL A 163 13.33 4.24 9.67
N ALA A 164 13.13 3.98 10.96
CA ALA A 164 13.69 2.81 11.63
C ALA A 164 12.58 2.07 12.39
N GLN A 165 12.73 0.74 12.49
CA GLN A 165 11.70 -0.12 13.05
C GLN A 165 11.93 -0.39 14.54
N ALA A 166 10.86 -0.36 15.33
CA ALA A 166 10.81 -0.82 16.71
C ALA A 166 9.75 -1.92 16.84
N ARG A 167 9.94 -2.84 17.79
CA ARG A 167 8.96 -3.88 18.10
C ARG A 167 7.70 -3.29 18.70
N ILE A 168 6.56 -3.93 18.45
CA ILE A 168 5.27 -3.55 19.05
C ILE A 168 5.41 -3.53 20.58
N GLY A 169 5.03 -2.40 21.17
CA GLY A 169 5.09 -2.16 22.62
C GLY A 169 6.47 -1.82 23.19
N HIS A 170 7.54 -1.93 22.39
CA HIS A 170 8.91 -1.73 22.89
C HIS A 170 9.31 -0.24 22.92
N PHE A 171 8.68 0.54 23.82
CA PHE A 171 8.92 1.99 23.91
C PHE A 171 10.38 2.39 24.16
N VAL A 172 11.20 1.52 24.76
CA VAL A 172 12.64 1.77 24.95
C VAL A 172 13.42 1.71 23.62
N GLU A 173 13.00 0.87 22.66
CA GLU A 173 13.62 0.85 21.33
C GLU A 173 13.30 2.16 20.62
N ALA A 174 12.04 2.60 20.70
CA ALA A 174 11.64 3.90 20.17
C ALA A 174 12.39 5.08 20.81
N GLN A 175 12.68 5.04 22.12
CA GLN A 175 13.50 6.07 22.79
C GLN A 175 14.93 6.11 22.24
N ILE A 176 15.52 4.94 21.99
CA ILE A 176 16.86 4.84 21.38
C ILE A 176 16.83 5.42 19.96
N LEU A 177 15.83 5.06 19.15
CA LEU A 177 15.66 5.57 17.79
C LEU A 177 15.47 7.09 17.75
N GLU A 178 14.65 7.65 18.64
CA GLU A 178 14.48 9.09 18.78
C GLU A 178 15.79 9.79 19.19
N ALA A 179 16.57 9.19 20.11
CA ALA A 179 17.87 9.73 20.52
C ALA A 179 18.93 9.71 19.40
N ILE A 180 18.87 8.72 18.50
CA ILE A 180 19.68 8.67 17.27
C ILE A 180 19.22 9.74 16.25
N GLY A 181 17.97 10.20 16.41
CA GLY A 181 17.35 11.22 15.59
C GLY A 181 16.85 10.68 14.26
N VAL A 182 16.24 9.50 14.23
CA VAL A 182 15.53 9.04 13.01
C VAL A 182 14.35 9.97 12.72
N ASP A 183 14.01 10.12 11.44
CA ASP A 183 12.93 11.03 11.01
C ASP A 183 11.55 10.44 11.32
N TYR A 184 11.41 9.10 11.24
CA TYR A 184 10.19 8.36 11.58
C TYR A 184 10.52 7.07 12.32
N ILE A 185 9.61 6.64 13.19
CA ILE A 185 9.67 5.32 13.86
C ILE A 185 8.52 4.46 13.35
N ASP A 186 8.82 3.27 12.85
CA ASP A 186 7.81 2.28 12.45
C ASP A 186 7.65 1.24 13.56
N GLU A 187 6.54 1.32 14.29
CA GLU A 187 6.17 0.30 15.27
C GLU A 187 5.60 -0.90 14.52
N SER A 188 6.46 -1.90 14.32
CA SER A 188 6.31 -2.85 13.23
C SER A 188 6.10 -4.28 13.72
N GLU A 189 4.96 -4.84 13.33
CA GLU A 189 4.58 -6.24 13.43
C GLU A 189 5.45 -7.19 12.56
N ALA A 190 6.29 -6.65 11.67
CA ALA A 190 7.28 -7.43 10.93
C ALA A 190 8.47 -7.88 11.82
N LEU A 191 8.62 -7.27 13.00
CA LEU A 191 9.54 -7.68 14.06
C LEU A 191 8.78 -8.53 15.09
N ASP A 192 9.50 -9.19 16.00
CA ASP A 192 8.83 -9.97 17.03
C ASP A 192 8.19 -9.05 18.08
N ILE A 193 6.99 -9.38 18.53
CA ILE A 193 6.21 -8.55 19.45
C ILE A 193 6.91 -8.52 20.82
N ALA A 194 7.01 -7.33 21.44
CA ALA A 194 7.58 -7.19 22.79
C ALA A 194 6.50 -7.09 23.88
N ASP A 195 5.33 -6.55 23.55
CA ASP A 195 4.14 -6.49 24.40
C ASP A 195 2.92 -6.90 23.56
N GLU A 196 2.22 -7.95 23.97
CA GLU A 196 1.08 -8.51 23.23
C GLU A 196 -0.20 -7.70 23.41
N ASP A 197 -0.29 -6.94 24.51
CA ASP A 197 -1.50 -6.24 24.92
C ASP A 197 -1.44 -4.74 24.57
N ASN A 198 -0.24 -4.15 24.59
CA ASN A 198 -0.07 -2.70 24.50
C ASN A 198 0.87 -2.27 23.38
N TYR A 199 0.39 -1.32 22.59
CA TYR A 199 1.23 -0.55 21.68
C TYR A 199 1.91 0.61 22.43
N ILE A 200 2.95 1.16 21.83
CA ILE A 200 3.66 2.34 22.35
C ILE A 200 2.67 3.52 22.44
N ASN A 201 2.71 4.26 23.55
CA ASN A 201 2.08 5.59 23.64
C ASN A 201 2.92 6.60 22.85
N LYS A 202 2.57 6.82 21.59
CA LYS A 202 3.34 7.60 20.60
C LYS A 202 3.23 9.12 20.83
N HIS A 203 2.31 9.56 21.68
CA HIS A 203 2.21 10.96 22.11
C HIS A 203 3.40 11.41 22.97
N ASN A 204 4.08 10.49 23.64
CA ASN A 204 5.25 10.78 24.48
C ASN A 204 6.52 11.10 23.69
N PHE A 205 6.50 10.93 22.37
CA PHE A 205 7.64 11.13 21.49
C PHE A 205 7.48 12.40 20.66
N ARG A 206 8.58 12.96 20.18
CA ARG A 206 8.62 14.01 19.17
C ARG A 206 8.63 13.42 17.77
N SER A 207 9.33 12.31 17.57
CA SER A 207 9.35 11.62 16.27
C SER A 207 7.94 11.15 15.87
N PRO A 208 7.54 11.35 14.59
CA PRO A 208 6.31 10.79 14.05
C PRO A 208 6.40 9.25 13.96
N PHE A 209 5.27 8.59 14.20
CA PHE A 209 5.17 7.13 14.13
C PHE A 209 4.39 6.66 12.90
N VAL A 210 4.86 5.56 12.34
CA VAL A 210 4.20 4.72 11.34
C VAL A 210 3.70 3.47 12.05
N CYS A 211 2.46 3.05 11.78
CA CYS A 211 1.91 1.79 12.30
C CYS A 211 1.17 1.01 11.21
N GLY A 212 1.15 -0.31 11.34
CA GLY A 212 0.30 -1.20 10.54
C GLY A 212 -1.18 -1.13 10.92
N GLY A 213 -2.08 -1.30 9.95
CA GLY A 213 -3.51 -1.54 10.18
C GLY A 213 -4.13 -2.37 9.05
N ARG A 214 -4.94 -3.38 9.42
CA ARG A 214 -5.63 -4.27 8.45
C ARG A 214 -7.00 -3.77 8.02
N ASN A 215 -7.64 -2.97 8.87
CA ASN A 215 -8.99 -2.43 8.68
C ASN A 215 -9.09 -1.03 9.29
N LEU A 216 -10.25 -0.36 9.13
CA LEU A 216 -10.43 1.00 9.62
C LEU A 216 -10.32 1.06 11.14
N GLY A 217 -10.87 0.08 11.86
CA GLY A 217 -10.82 0.00 13.31
C GLY A 217 -9.39 0.00 13.86
N GLU A 218 -8.55 -0.91 13.37
CA GLU A 218 -7.13 -1.00 13.74
C GLU A 218 -6.39 0.31 13.41
N ALA A 219 -6.61 0.86 12.20
CA ALA A 219 -5.98 2.11 11.79
C ALA A 219 -6.33 3.28 12.74
N LEU A 220 -7.61 3.43 13.10
CA LEU A 220 -8.04 4.51 14.00
C LEU A 220 -7.56 4.31 15.44
N ARG A 221 -7.46 3.07 15.94
CA ARG A 221 -6.80 2.81 17.23
C ARG A 221 -5.34 3.24 17.22
N ARG A 222 -4.57 2.92 16.17
CA ARG A 222 -3.16 3.36 16.05
C ARG A 222 -3.04 4.89 15.96
N VAL A 223 -3.92 5.55 15.22
CA VAL A 223 -3.99 7.03 15.17
C VAL A 223 -4.27 7.60 16.57
N SER A 224 -5.21 6.99 17.32
CA SER A 224 -5.54 7.43 18.68
C SER A 224 -4.38 7.34 19.65
N GLU A 225 -3.51 6.34 19.47
CA GLU A 225 -2.27 6.16 20.24
C GLU A 225 -1.15 7.12 19.81
N GLY A 226 -1.34 7.89 18.72
CA GLY A 226 -0.43 8.91 18.23
C GLY A 226 0.33 8.56 16.94
N ALA A 227 -0.12 7.56 16.17
CA ALA A 227 0.44 7.30 14.83
C ALA A 227 0.13 8.46 13.88
N ALA A 228 1.17 8.96 13.22
CA ALA A 228 1.09 10.07 12.27
C ALA A 228 0.96 9.60 10.81
N MET A 229 1.16 8.29 10.58
CA MET A 229 1.03 7.60 9.31
C MET A 229 0.54 6.18 9.57
N ILE A 230 -0.34 5.69 8.70
CA ILE A 230 -0.76 4.29 8.67
C ILE A 230 -0.21 3.64 7.41
N ARG A 231 0.26 2.40 7.53
CA ARG A 231 0.49 1.51 6.40
C ARG A 231 -0.35 0.25 6.55
N THR A 232 -0.59 -0.49 5.47
CA THR A 232 -1.18 -1.83 5.62
C THR A 232 -0.26 -2.73 6.44
N THR A 233 -0.86 -3.68 7.12
CA THR A 233 -0.11 -4.66 7.89
C THR A 233 0.68 -5.60 6.97
N VAL A 234 1.90 -5.91 7.38
CA VAL A 234 2.83 -6.86 6.76
C VAL A 234 3.16 -7.95 7.76
N PHE A 235 2.95 -9.21 7.41
CA PHE A 235 3.20 -10.33 8.29
C PHE A 235 4.63 -10.83 8.21
N SER A 236 5.17 -11.09 9.39
CA SER A 236 6.56 -11.46 9.59
C SER A 236 6.94 -12.84 8.98
N HIS A 237 5.98 -13.70 8.62
CA HIS A 237 6.25 -15.09 8.19
C HIS A 237 6.35 -15.32 6.67
N GLY A 238 6.63 -14.28 5.88
CA GLY A 238 7.07 -14.43 4.49
C GLY A 238 5.98 -14.73 3.45
N TYR A 239 4.71 -14.76 3.86
CA TYR A 239 3.54 -14.92 2.98
C TYR A 239 2.79 -13.59 2.75
N ASP A 240 3.51 -12.47 2.73
CA ASP A 240 2.93 -11.18 2.32
C ASP A 240 2.72 -11.17 0.80
N ASP A 241 1.64 -11.83 0.40
CA ASP A 241 1.11 -11.78 -0.96
C ASP A 241 0.41 -10.43 -1.17
N LEU A 242 0.60 -9.86 -2.36
CA LEU A 242 -0.11 -8.70 -2.85
C LEU A 242 -1.63 -8.80 -2.59
N ALA A 243 -2.19 -10.01 -2.63
CA ALA A 243 -3.58 -10.28 -2.32
C ALA A 243 -4.01 -9.81 -0.91
N GLU A 244 -3.20 -10.06 0.13
CA GLU A 244 -3.53 -9.63 1.50
C GLU A 244 -3.40 -8.12 1.65
N THR A 245 -2.38 -7.52 1.03
CA THR A 245 -2.25 -6.05 0.97
C THR A 245 -3.47 -5.42 0.27
N VAL A 246 -3.89 -5.95 -0.89
CA VAL A 246 -5.10 -5.49 -1.60
C VAL A 246 -6.34 -5.61 -0.71
N LYS A 247 -6.50 -6.73 0.01
CA LYS A 247 -7.61 -6.96 0.93
C LYS A 247 -7.62 -5.93 2.07
N ASN A 248 -6.49 -5.65 2.70
CA ASN A 248 -6.36 -4.66 3.76
C ASN A 248 -6.69 -3.24 3.26
N VAL A 249 -6.14 -2.84 2.10
CA VAL A 249 -6.48 -1.56 1.47
C VAL A 249 -7.98 -1.47 1.19
N ARG A 250 -8.57 -2.54 0.63
CA ARG A 250 -10.02 -2.56 0.32
C ARG A 250 -10.89 -2.54 1.57
N SER A 251 -10.47 -3.15 2.67
CA SER A 251 -11.19 -3.07 3.96
C SER A 251 -11.20 -1.64 4.48
N VAL A 252 -10.03 -1.00 4.63
CA VAL A 252 -9.94 0.41 5.09
C VAL A 252 -10.75 1.35 4.18
N MET A 253 -10.54 1.26 2.87
CA MET A 253 -11.24 2.15 1.92
C MET A 253 -12.73 1.84 1.81
N GLY A 254 -13.13 0.57 1.91
CA GLY A 254 -14.52 0.12 1.86
C GLY A 254 -15.30 0.60 3.07
N GLU A 255 -14.78 0.34 4.27
CA GLU A 255 -15.36 0.79 5.55
C GLU A 255 -15.44 2.32 5.61
N THR A 256 -14.44 3.03 5.09
CA THR A 256 -14.49 4.50 4.97
C THR A 256 -15.65 4.95 4.07
N ARG A 257 -15.89 4.30 2.93
CA ARG A 257 -17.01 4.65 2.03
C ARG A 257 -18.38 4.32 2.64
N VAL A 258 -18.47 3.23 3.40
CA VAL A 258 -19.68 2.88 4.16
C VAL A 258 -19.96 3.96 5.19
N LEU A 259 -18.97 4.27 6.03
CA LEU A 259 -19.06 5.31 7.06
C LEU A 259 -19.43 6.68 6.49
N ASN A 260 -18.87 7.06 5.34
CA ASN A 260 -19.14 8.36 4.70
C ASN A 260 -20.62 8.55 4.31
N ASN A 261 -21.34 7.46 4.02
CA ASN A 261 -22.76 7.50 3.63
C ASN A 261 -23.72 7.03 4.73
N MET A 262 -23.20 6.66 5.89
CA MET A 262 -23.98 6.18 7.03
C MET A 262 -24.83 7.31 7.63
N ASP A 263 -25.96 7.00 8.27
CA ASP A 263 -26.70 8.00 9.06
C ASP A 263 -25.87 8.41 10.29
N ASP A 264 -25.97 9.66 10.74
CA ASP A 264 -25.26 10.16 11.92
C ASP A 264 -25.63 9.39 13.20
N ASP A 265 -26.89 8.95 13.33
CA ASP A 265 -27.37 8.18 14.47
C ASP A 265 -26.75 6.76 14.54
N GLU A 266 -26.37 6.20 13.39
CA GLU A 266 -25.77 4.85 13.29
C GLU A 266 -24.25 4.86 13.54
N VAL A 267 -23.59 6.02 13.46
CA VAL A 267 -22.12 6.14 13.59
C VAL A 267 -21.62 5.63 14.94
N PHE A 268 -22.36 5.85 16.03
CA PHE A 268 -21.98 5.39 17.37
C PHE A 268 -21.97 3.86 17.47
N ALA A 269 -22.92 3.19 16.81
CA ALA A 269 -22.97 1.73 16.76
C ALA A 269 -21.82 1.18 15.92
N PHE A 270 -21.55 1.80 14.77
CA PHE A 270 -20.44 1.42 13.91
C PHE A 270 -19.08 1.59 14.60
N ALA A 271 -18.85 2.71 15.29
CA ALA A 271 -17.62 2.93 16.06
C ALA A 271 -17.39 1.87 17.14
N LYS A 272 -18.47 1.42 17.80
CA LYS A 272 -18.42 0.30 18.75
C LYS A 272 -18.09 -1.02 18.06
N GLU A 273 -18.66 -1.29 16.90
CA GLU A 273 -18.42 -2.52 16.12
C GLU A 273 -16.96 -2.65 15.67
N ILE A 274 -16.36 -1.56 15.17
CA ILE A 274 -14.96 -1.56 14.73
C ILE A 274 -13.97 -1.31 15.86
N GLU A 275 -14.46 -1.14 17.10
CA GLU A 275 -13.68 -0.84 18.31
C GLU A 275 -12.76 0.39 18.12
N ALA A 276 -13.29 1.49 17.57
CA ALA A 276 -12.54 2.71 17.31
C ALA A 276 -13.06 3.90 18.11
N PRO A 277 -12.21 4.90 18.45
CA PRO A 277 -12.66 6.10 19.14
C PRO A 277 -13.68 6.89 18.33
N ASN A 278 -14.84 7.17 18.92
CA ASN A 278 -15.96 7.87 18.26
C ASN A 278 -15.53 9.17 17.56
N ASP A 279 -14.71 9.99 18.21
CA ASP A 279 -14.28 11.28 17.64
C ASP A 279 -13.46 11.12 16.36
N LEU A 280 -12.61 10.09 16.29
CA LEU A 280 -11.83 9.77 15.09
C LEU A 280 -12.67 9.14 13.99
N VAL A 281 -13.70 8.36 14.35
CA VAL A 281 -14.69 7.84 13.40
C VAL A 281 -15.47 9.00 12.79
N ALA A 282 -15.97 9.93 13.61
CA ALA A 282 -16.67 11.12 13.14
C ALA A 282 -15.77 12.01 12.27
N GLN A 283 -14.51 12.21 12.65
CA GLN A 283 -13.53 12.93 11.83
C GLN A 283 -13.29 12.24 10.49
N THR A 284 -13.15 10.91 10.48
CA THR A 284 -12.97 10.12 9.26
C THR A 284 -14.19 10.23 8.34
N LYS A 285 -15.40 10.19 8.90
CA LYS A 285 -16.65 10.42 8.17
C LYS A 285 -16.64 11.79 7.49
N GLN A 286 -16.37 12.85 8.24
CA GLN A 286 -16.32 14.22 7.71
C GLN A 286 -15.27 14.41 6.60
N MET A 287 -14.14 13.71 6.71
CA MET A 287 -13.04 13.80 5.74
C MET A 287 -13.21 12.87 4.53
N GLY A 288 -14.03 11.82 4.63
CA GLY A 288 -14.13 10.75 3.63
C GLY A 288 -12.82 9.95 3.45
N ARG A 289 -11.89 10.03 4.41
CA ARG A 289 -10.59 9.35 4.43
C ARG A 289 -10.03 9.30 5.85
N LEU A 290 -9.00 8.48 6.07
CA LEU A 290 -8.21 8.52 7.30
C LEU A 290 -7.64 9.94 7.54
N PRO A 291 -7.57 10.39 8.81
CA PRO A 291 -7.06 11.71 9.18
C PRO A 291 -5.53 11.84 9.04
N VAL A 292 -4.85 10.75 8.66
CA VAL A 292 -3.42 10.67 8.38
C VAL A 292 -3.18 10.09 6.98
N VAL A 293 -1.92 10.08 6.53
CA VAL A 293 -1.56 9.40 5.28
C VAL A 293 -1.67 7.88 5.42
N HIS A 294 -2.12 7.22 4.36
CA HIS A 294 -2.33 5.77 4.29
C HIS A 294 -1.53 5.16 3.14
N PHE A 295 -0.49 4.41 3.49
CA PHE A 295 0.38 3.74 2.53
C PHE A 295 0.04 2.26 2.41
N ALA A 296 0.32 1.66 1.26
CA ALA A 296 0.35 0.21 1.14
C ALA A 296 1.74 -0.32 1.48
N ALA A 297 1.85 -1.37 2.26
CA ALA A 297 3.08 -2.10 2.51
C ALA A 297 2.90 -3.56 2.12
N GLY A 298 3.89 -4.10 1.42
CA GLY A 298 3.87 -5.48 0.94
C GLY A 298 5.06 -5.79 0.06
N ARG A 299 5.09 -7.01 -0.47
CA ARG A 299 6.17 -7.48 -1.34
C ARG A 299 5.99 -7.03 -2.78
N PHE A 300 6.06 -5.72 -3.01
CA PHE A 300 5.94 -5.15 -4.35
C PHE A 300 7.22 -5.41 -5.15
N VAL A 301 7.18 -6.41 -6.03
CA VAL A 301 8.34 -6.79 -6.86
C VAL A 301 8.27 -6.18 -8.27
N THR A 302 7.12 -5.63 -8.66
CA THR A 302 6.92 -4.98 -9.96
C THR A 302 6.37 -3.55 -9.86
N PRO A 303 6.61 -2.67 -10.86
CA PRO A 303 5.96 -1.37 -10.95
C PRO A 303 4.42 -1.46 -11.03
N ALA A 304 3.89 -2.54 -11.58
CA ALA A 304 2.45 -2.77 -11.70
C ALA A 304 1.79 -2.97 -10.33
N ASP A 305 2.45 -3.70 -9.42
CA ASP A 305 1.94 -3.92 -8.05
C ASP A 305 1.83 -2.59 -7.30
N ALA A 306 2.87 -1.75 -7.41
CA ALA A 306 2.88 -0.44 -6.80
C ALA A 306 1.81 0.50 -7.41
N ALA A 307 1.68 0.51 -8.74
CA ALA A 307 0.65 1.29 -9.42
C ALA A 307 -0.77 0.85 -9.05
N LEU A 308 -1.01 -0.46 -8.87
CA LEU A 308 -2.28 -0.99 -8.37
C LEU A 308 -2.63 -0.38 -7.02
N MET A 309 -1.68 -0.31 -6.08
CA MET A 309 -1.93 0.25 -4.74
C MET A 309 -2.32 1.73 -4.81
N MET A 310 -1.66 2.49 -5.67
CA MET A 310 -1.99 3.90 -5.90
C MET A 310 -3.40 4.04 -6.51
N GLN A 311 -3.76 3.21 -7.49
CA GLN A 311 -5.12 3.21 -8.08
C GLN A 311 -6.21 2.79 -7.08
N LEU A 312 -5.87 1.97 -6.07
CA LEU A 312 -6.80 1.63 -4.98
C LEU A 312 -7.00 2.77 -3.96
N GLY A 313 -6.24 3.86 -4.08
CA GLY A 313 -6.39 5.09 -3.28
C GLY A 313 -5.32 5.29 -2.21
N CYS A 314 -4.23 4.53 -2.23
CA CYS A 314 -3.13 4.73 -1.26
C CYS A 314 -2.38 6.04 -1.55
N ASP A 315 -1.85 6.66 -0.49
CA ASP A 315 -1.02 7.86 -0.59
C ASP A 315 0.43 7.54 -0.99
N GLY A 316 0.84 6.27 -1.01
CA GLY A 316 2.19 5.83 -1.35
C GLY A 316 2.40 4.34 -1.05
N VAL A 317 3.63 3.86 -1.22
CA VAL A 317 3.99 2.44 -1.00
C VAL A 317 5.25 2.25 -0.16
N PHE A 318 5.26 1.23 0.69
CA PHE A 318 6.45 0.65 1.33
C PHE A 318 6.84 -0.63 0.58
N VAL A 319 8.08 -0.69 0.12
CA VAL A 319 8.62 -1.78 -0.67
C VAL A 319 9.64 -2.55 0.17
N GLY A 320 9.51 -3.86 0.22
CA GLY A 320 10.43 -4.75 0.93
C GLY A 320 11.84 -4.77 0.32
N SER A 321 12.79 -5.35 1.07
CA SER A 321 14.21 -5.39 0.67
C SER A 321 14.49 -6.37 -0.47
N GLU A 322 13.56 -7.30 -0.76
CA GLU A 322 13.66 -8.26 -1.86
C GLU A 322 13.71 -7.59 -3.24
N VAL A 323 13.33 -6.32 -3.36
CA VAL A 323 13.52 -5.53 -4.58
C VAL A 323 14.99 -5.39 -4.98
N PHE A 324 15.91 -5.51 -4.01
CA PHE A 324 17.35 -5.46 -4.25
C PHE A 324 17.93 -6.83 -4.66
N ASP A 325 17.17 -7.92 -4.53
CA ASP A 325 17.59 -9.29 -4.87
C ASP A 325 17.38 -9.60 -6.36
N CYS A 326 18.03 -8.80 -7.22
CA CYS A 326 17.99 -8.98 -8.68
C CYS A 326 19.28 -8.51 -9.37
N SER A 327 19.39 -8.77 -10.67
CA SER A 327 20.57 -8.42 -11.47
C SER A 327 20.76 -6.91 -11.67
N ASP A 328 19.68 -6.11 -11.64
CA ASP A 328 19.73 -4.65 -11.73
C ASP A 328 18.77 -3.98 -10.73
N PRO A 329 19.21 -3.83 -9.46
CA PRO A 329 18.40 -3.23 -8.40
C PRO A 329 18.01 -1.78 -8.70
N TYR A 330 18.92 -1.00 -9.29
CA TYR A 330 18.67 0.40 -9.60
C TYR A 330 17.52 0.56 -10.60
N LYS A 331 17.54 -0.20 -11.70
CA LYS A 331 16.46 -0.17 -12.69
C LYS A 331 15.13 -0.60 -12.10
N ARG A 332 15.12 -1.61 -11.22
CA ARG A 332 13.89 -2.07 -10.58
C ARG A 332 13.30 -1.04 -9.62
N VAL A 333 14.12 -0.51 -8.72
CA VAL A 333 13.71 0.53 -7.76
C VAL A 333 13.22 1.78 -8.50
N GLN A 334 13.96 2.23 -9.52
CA GLN A 334 13.54 3.34 -10.37
C GLN A 334 12.22 3.04 -11.09
N GLY A 335 12.03 1.80 -11.53
CA GLY A 335 10.79 1.35 -12.13
C GLY A 335 9.60 1.47 -11.18
N ILE A 336 9.75 1.03 -9.94
CA ILE A 336 8.69 1.15 -8.93
C ILE A 336 8.39 2.62 -8.62
N VAL A 337 9.42 3.47 -8.47
CA VAL A 337 9.24 4.92 -8.26
C VAL A 337 8.47 5.55 -9.43
N ARG A 338 8.83 5.23 -10.69
CA ARG A 338 8.10 5.71 -11.87
C ARG A 338 6.66 5.17 -11.89
N GLY A 339 6.45 3.90 -11.53
CA GLY A 339 5.13 3.28 -11.43
C GLY A 339 4.22 3.98 -10.43
N VAL A 340 4.75 4.38 -9.27
CA VAL A 340 4.03 5.15 -8.26
C VAL A 340 3.70 6.56 -8.75
N ARG A 341 4.63 7.23 -9.45
CA ARG A 341 4.41 8.60 -9.95
C ARG A 341 3.43 8.66 -11.13
N HIS A 342 3.46 7.66 -12.01
CA HIS A 342 2.67 7.61 -13.25
C HIS A 342 1.63 6.48 -13.22
N TYR A 343 1.06 6.21 -12.04
CA TYR A 343 0.21 5.05 -11.80
C TYR A 343 -1.08 5.01 -12.63
N THR A 344 -1.48 6.13 -13.25
CA THR A 344 -2.65 6.24 -14.14
C THR A 344 -2.30 6.21 -15.63
N ASP A 345 -1.01 6.17 -16.02
CA ASP A 345 -0.57 6.17 -17.41
C ASP A 345 -0.13 4.75 -17.84
N PRO A 346 -0.97 4.00 -18.58
CA PRO A 346 -0.64 2.64 -18.98
C PRO A 346 0.56 2.54 -19.93
N HIS A 347 0.87 3.60 -20.69
CA HIS A 347 2.01 3.59 -21.62
C HIS A 347 3.32 3.70 -20.85
N VAL A 348 3.40 4.62 -19.88
CA VAL A 348 4.57 4.72 -18.99
C VAL A 348 4.72 3.45 -18.16
N LEU A 349 3.62 2.87 -17.67
CA LEU A 349 3.67 1.60 -16.93
C LEU A 349 4.19 0.44 -17.80
N ALA A 350 3.75 0.33 -19.06
CA ALA A 350 4.24 -0.69 -19.99
C ALA A 350 5.74 -0.54 -20.29
N GLU A 351 6.21 0.69 -20.52
CA GLU A 351 7.64 1.00 -20.68
C GLU A 351 8.43 0.63 -19.42
N THR A 352 7.93 1.03 -18.26
CA THR A 352 8.61 0.88 -16.97
C THR A 352 8.68 -0.59 -16.53
N CYS A 353 7.69 -1.40 -16.88
CA CYS A 353 7.69 -2.84 -16.65
C CYS A 353 8.59 -3.61 -17.65
N SER A 354 9.05 -2.97 -18.74
CA SER A 354 9.79 -3.65 -19.80
C SER A 354 11.25 -3.94 -19.43
N GLY A 355 11.66 -5.19 -19.64
CA GLY A 355 13.05 -5.60 -19.45
C GLY A 355 13.51 -5.61 -17.99
N LEU A 356 12.58 -5.78 -17.03
CA LEU A 356 12.87 -6.20 -15.67
C LEU A 356 13.11 -7.72 -15.69
N LYS A 357 14.36 -8.15 -15.89
CA LYS A 357 14.73 -9.58 -15.81
C LYS A 357 15.03 -9.98 -14.36
N ASP A 358 14.93 -11.28 -14.10
CA ASP A 358 15.26 -12.01 -12.86
C ASP A 358 14.59 -11.50 -11.58
N ILE A 359 13.49 -12.12 -11.16
CA ILE A 359 13.22 -12.26 -9.72
C ILE A 359 14.14 -13.41 -9.31
N MET A 360 15.23 -13.20 -8.56
CA MET A 360 15.84 -14.36 -7.92
C MET A 360 14.77 -14.91 -6.97
N ALA A 361 14.25 -16.07 -7.34
CA ALA A 361 13.37 -16.89 -6.54
C ALA A 361 14.17 -17.34 -5.30
N GLY A 362 14.27 -16.46 -4.30
CA GLY A 362 14.61 -16.83 -2.94
C GLY A 362 13.44 -17.65 -2.39
N SER A 363 13.45 -18.95 -2.66
CA SER A 363 12.67 -19.99 -2.00
C SER A 363 11.18 -19.69 -1.81
N ILE A 364 10.39 -19.75 -2.89
CA ILE A 364 9.04 -20.29 -2.73
C ILE A 364 9.24 -21.79 -2.44
N THR A 365 9.49 -22.15 -1.18
CA THR A 365 9.22 -23.51 -0.74
C THR A 365 7.71 -23.68 -0.78
N VAL A 366 7.20 -24.05 -1.97
CA VAL A 366 5.87 -24.62 -2.11
C VAL A 366 5.90 -25.92 -1.30
N ARG A 367 5.53 -25.85 -0.02
CA ARG A 367 5.05 -27.05 0.67
C ARG A 367 3.65 -27.29 0.14
N ARG A 368 3.54 -28.33 -0.69
CA ARG A 368 2.30 -28.92 -1.18
C ARG A 368 1.38 -29.32 -0.05
#